data_AF-A0A959YZW0-F1
#
_entry.id   AF-A0A959YZW0-F1
#
_cell.length_a   1.000
_cell.length_b   1.000
_cell.length_c   1.000
_cell.angle_alpha   90.00
_cell.angle_beta   90.00
_cell.angle_gamma   90.00
#
_symmetry.space_group_name_H-M   'P 1'
#
loop_
_entity.id
_entity.type
_entity.pdbx_description
1 polymer ?
#
loop_
_entity_poly.entity_id
_entity_poly.type
_entity_poly.pdbx_seq_one_letter_code
_entity_poly.pdbx_strand_id
1 'polypeptide(L)'
;MANALWLFTMRFPFGTGEPFLELELPELCRHFDRVHVVPLFREGMPRAMPANAMLEQVLQDPFAAAGPWQLVKHLGNLRRGLRTLRREAPSQDVLARRKADVRSRLRQAIHRAGELEHHLAGRFDPAKDLLYSYWTADWATVLALLKRRHPGWRMVSRVHGFDL
;
A
#
# COMPACT_ATOMS: atom_id res chain seq x y z
N MET A 1 -1.24 19.01 -18.72
CA MET A 1 -1.17 17.54 -18.91
C MET A 1 -1.65 16.92 -17.61
N ALA A 2 -2.56 15.94 -17.65
CA ALA A 2 -3.23 15.46 -16.44
C ALA A 2 -2.35 14.52 -15.60
N ASN A 3 -2.24 14.76 -14.30
CA ASN A 3 -1.47 13.98 -13.33
C ASN A 3 -2.42 13.33 -12.31
N ALA A 4 -2.29 12.02 -12.06
CA ALA A 4 -3.10 11.32 -11.07
C ALA A 4 -2.32 10.98 -9.79
N LEU A 5 -3.01 11.05 -8.66
CA LEU A 5 -2.52 10.57 -7.37
C LEU A 5 -3.24 9.26 -7.01
N TRP A 6 -2.49 8.24 -6.62
CA TRP A 6 -3.02 7.01 -6.04
C TRP A 6 -2.72 7.03 -4.54
N LEU A 7 -3.71 7.42 -3.75
CA LEU A 7 -3.64 7.58 -2.31
C LEU A 7 -4.04 6.27 -1.62
N PHE A 8 -3.10 5.63 -0.93
CA PHE A 8 -3.30 4.39 -0.21
C PHE A 8 -3.53 4.66 1.27
N THR A 9 -4.66 4.21 1.78
CA THR A 9 -5.14 4.48 3.14
C THR A 9 -5.40 3.17 3.88
N MET A 10 -5.51 3.24 5.22
CA MET A 10 -5.85 2.04 5.99
C MET A 10 -7.35 1.72 5.86
N ARG A 11 -8.22 2.71 6.07
CA ARG A 11 -9.68 2.58 6.09
C ARG A 11 -10.38 3.70 5.33
N PHE A 12 -9.85 4.92 5.31
CA PHE A 12 -10.47 6.07 4.64
C PHE A 12 -10.82 5.76 3.17
N PRO A 13 -12.05 6.01 2.69
CA PRO A 13 -13.10 6.85 3.30
C PRO A 13 -14.04 6.11 4.26
N PHE A 14 -13.79 4.83 4.55
CA PHE A 14 -14.61 4.01 5.43
C PHE A 14 -14.27 4.20 6.91
N GLY A 15 -15.20 3.77 7.77
CA GLY A 15 -15.09 3.85 9.23
C GLY A 15 -14.88 5.26 9.77
N THR A 16 -14.45 5.33 11.03
CA THR A 16 -14.18 6.58 11.77
C THR A 16 -12.69 6.91 11.87
N GLY A 17 -11.82 6.06 11.31
CA GLY A 17 -10.37 6.25 11.30
C GLY A 17 -9.92 7.31 10.29
N GLU A 18 -8.70 7.82 10.49
CA GLU A 18 -8.05 8.77 9.57
C GLU A 18 -8.88 10.05 9.28
N PRO A 19 -9.44 10.75 10.29
CA PRO A 19 -10.25 11.95 10.06
C PRO A 19 -9.46 13.08 9.39
N PHE A 20 -8.14 13.13 9.58
CA PHE A 20 -7.26 14.11 8.94
C PHE A 20 -7.35 14.10 7.40
N LEU A 21 -7.63 12.93 6.81
CA LEU A 21 -7.80 12.80 5.36
C LEU A 21 -9.07 13.51 4.85
N GLU A 22 -10.07 13.78 5.70
CA GLU A 22 -11.23 14.58 5.30
C GLU A 22 -10.85 16.02 4.97
N LEU A 23 -9.86 16.57 5.67
CA LEU A 23 -9.36 17.93 5.46
C LEU A 23 -8.26 17.97 4.39
N GLU A 24 -7.42 16.92 4.31
CA GLU A 24 -6.31 16.88 3.36
C GLU A 24 -6.73 16.47 1.94
N LEU A 25 -7.71 15.56 1.79
CA LEU A 25 -8.13 15.09 0.47
C LEU A 25 -8.61 16.22 -0.45
N PRO A 26 -9.40 17.22 0.01
CA PRO A 26 -9.74 18.39 -0.80
C PRO A 26 -8.49 19.12 -1.33
N GLU A 27 -7.49 19.34 -0.49
CA GLU A 27 -6.25 20.00 -0.91
C GLU A 27 -5.46 19.16 -1.92
N LEU A 28 -5.37 17.84 -1.73
CA LEU A 28 -4.77 16.95 -2.73
C LEU A 28 -5.53 17.05 -4.07
N CYS A 29 -6.85 17.09 -4.02
CA CYS A 29 -7.70 17.24 -5.21
C CYS A 29 -7.55 18.58 -5.93
N ARG A 30 -6.95 19.61 -5.31
CA ARG A 30 -6.59 20.88 -5.99
C ARG A 30 -5.31 20.79 -6.79
N HIS A 31 -4.42 19.85 -6.43
CA HIS A 31 -3.08 19.72 -7.02
C HIS A 31 -2.97 18.57 -8.03
N PHE A 32 -3.94 17.66 -8.04
CA PHE A 32 -4.01 16.53 -8.97
C PHE A 32 -5.34 16.55 -9.71
N ASP A 33 -5.32 16.25 -11.01
CA ASP A 33 -6.54 16.20 -11.83
C ASP A 33 -7.48 15.09 -11.37
N ARG A 34 -6.90 13.97 -10.89
CA ARG A 34 -7.62 12.82 -10.34
C ARG A 34 -6.92 12.25 -9.12
N VAL A 35 -7.69 11.87 -8.11
CA VAL A 35 -7.20 11.20 -6.91
C VAL A 35 -7.89 9.85 -6.75
N HIS A 36 -7.14 8.77 -6.92
CA HIS A 36 -7.59 7.40 -6.70
C HIS A 36 -7.34 7.03 -5.23
N VAL A 37 -8.40 6.88 -4.44
CA VAL A 37 -8.32 6.48 -3.02
C VAL A 37 -8.44 4.96 -2.92
N VAL A 38 -7.41 4.32 -2.36
CA VAL A 38 -7.25 2.87 -2.27
C VAL A 38 -7.20 2.44 -0.79
N PRO A 39 -8.35 2.16 -0.16
CA PRO A 39 -8.38 1.67 1.22
C PRO A 39 -7.95 0.21 1.32
N LEU A 40 -7.24 -0.13 2.39
CA LEU A 40 -6.93 -1.52 2.73
C LEU A 40 -8.16 -2.26 3.24
N PHE A 41 -8.93 -1.63 4.13
CA PHE A 41 -10.14 -2.21 4.71
C PHE A 41 -11.36 -1.37 4.38
N ARG A 42 -12.49 -2.06 4.13
CA ARG A 42 -13.77 -1.44 3.78
C ARG A 42 -14.80 -1.88 4.80
N GLU A 43 -15.13 -0.99 5.73
CA GLU A 43 -16.07 -1.27 6.82
C GLU A 43 -17.06 -0.11 6.95
N GLY A 44 -18.35 -0.40 6.72
CA GLY A 44 -19.42 0.60 6.76
C GLY A 44 -19.58 1.39 5.47
N MET A 45 -20.26 2.54 5.58
CA MET A 45 -20.51 3.42 4.43
C MET A 45 -19.32 4.35 4.19
N PRO A 46 -18.95 4.61 2.93
CA PRO A 46 -17.89 5.56 2.62
C PRO A 46 -18.36 6.98 2.94
N ARG A 47 -17.47 7.77 3.53
CA ARG A 47 -17.65 9.22 3.69
C ARG A 47 -17.65 9.93 2.33
N ALA A 48 -18.22 11.14 2.30
CA ALA A 48 -18.21 11.98 1.10
C ALA A 48 -16.76 12.31 0.70
N MET A 49 -16.52 12.34 -0.62
CA MET A 49 -15.24 12.71 -1.20
C MET A 49 -15.44 13.77 -2.29
N PRO A 50 -14.41 14.58 -2.61
CA PRO A 50 -14.46 15.54 -3.72
C PRO A 50 -14.79 14.86 -5.06
N ALA A 51 -15.32 15.63 -6.02
CA ALA A 51 -15.80 15.10 -7.30
C ALA A 51 -14.72 14.41 -8.15
N ASN A 52 -13.46 14.81 -8.02
CA ASN A 52 -12.32 14.22 -8.71
C ASN A 52 -11.56 13.16 -7.86
N ALA A 53 -12.10 12.80 -6.69
CA ALA A 53 -11.64 11.66 -5.91
C ALA A 53 -12.47 10.41 -6.22
N MET A 54 -11.81 9.32 -6.59
CA MET A 54 -12.42 8.06 -7.01
C MET A 54 -12.03 6.96 -6.03
N LEU A 55 -13.01 6.20 -5.55
CA LEU A 55 -12.75 5.03 -4.72
C LEU A 55 -12.34 3.85 -5.61
N GLU A 56 -11.16 3.29 -5.34
CA GLU A 56 -10.65 2.11 -6.04
C GLU A 56 -10.82 0.84 -5.20
N GLN A 57 -11.30 -0.22 -5.82
CA GLN A 57 -11.50 -1.52 -5.19
C GLN A 57 -10.44 -2.52 -5.68
N VAL A 58 -9.23 -2.39 -5.15
CA VAL A 58 -8.10 -3.23 -5.55
C VAL A 58 -8.18 -4.63 -4.94
N LEU A 59 -8.57 -4.72 -3.67
CA LEU A 59 -8.53 -5.98 -2.90
C LEU A 59 -9.94 -6.51 -2.67
N GLN A 60 -10.20 -7.74 -3.10
CA GLN A 60 -11.44 -8.45 -2.77
C GLN A 60 -11.41 -8.94 -1.32
N ASP A 61 -10.34 -9.65 -0.94
CA ASP A 61 -10.06 -10.07 0.43
C ASP A 61 -8.74 -9.42 0.92
N PRO A 62 -8.79 -8.49 1.88
CA PRO A 62 -7.58 -7.85 2.38
C PRO A 62 -6.69 -8.79 3.20
N PHE A 63 -7.21 -9.91 3.68
CA PHE A 63 -6.46 -10.91 4.47
C PHE A 63 -5.87 -12.03 3.62
N ALA A 64 -6.20 -12.08 2.32
CA ALA A 64 -5.68 -13.07 1.40
C ALA A 64 -4.16 -13.05 1.34
N ALA A 65 -3.58 -14.24 1.22
CA ALA A 65 -2.14 -14.46 1.29
C ALA A 65 -1.63 -15.21 0.06
N ALA A 66 -0.41 -14.90 -0.35
CA ALA A 66 0.15 -15.43 -1.58
C ALA A 66 0.23 -16.97 -1.57
N GLY A 67 -0.16 -17.56 -2.69
CA GLY A 67 0.02 -18.99 -2.97
C GLY A 67 1.48 -19.35 -3.30
N PRO A 68 1.81 -20.65 -3.39
CA PRO A 68 3.18 -21.12 -3.65
C PRO A 68 3.82 -20.50 -4.90
N TRP A 69 3.07 -20.42 -6.01
CA TRP A 69 3.56 -19.85 -7.28
C TRP A 69 3.91 -18.37 -7.18
N GLN A 70 3.06 -17.58 -6.53
CA GLN A 70 3.32 -16.15 -6.29
C GLN A 70 4.56 -15.97 -5.41
N LEU A 71 4.78 -16.84 -4.42
CA LEU A 71 5.98 -16.80 -3.59
C LEU A 71 7.25 -17.10 -4.39
N VAL A 72 7.21 -18.07 -5.29
CA VAL A 72 8.34 -18.41 -6.18
C VAL A 72 8.71 -17.21 -7.06
N LYS A 73 7.71 -16.57 -7.68
CA LYS A 73 7.93 -15.34 -8.49
C LYS A 73 8.58 -14.21 -7.69
N HIS A 74 8.40 -14.19 -6.37
CA HIS A 74 8.92 -13.17 -5.46
C HIS A 74 10.13 -13.63 -4.62
N LEU A 75 10.77 -14.77 -4.93
CA LEU A 75 11.89 -15.34 -4.15
C LEU A 75 13.04 -14.36 -3.89
N GLY A 76 13.45 -13.57 -4.90
CA GLY A 76 14.51 -12.56 -4.73
C GLY A 76 14.13 -11.44 -3.76
N ASN A 77 12.83 -11.10 -3.70
CA ASN A 77 12.31 -10.10 -2.77
C ASN A 77 12.19 -10.67 -1.36
N LEU A 78 11.70 -11.91 -1.23
CA LEU A 78 11.61 -12.67 0.01
C LEU A 78 12.96 -12.82 0.70
N ARG A 79 14.00 -13.25 -0.03
CA ARG A 79 15.35 -13.43 0.52
C ARG A 79 15.91 -12.13 1.09
N ARG A 80 15.75 -11.01 0.37
CA ARG A 80 16.23 -9.71 0.85
C ARG A 80 15.40 -9.17 2.01
N GLY A 81 14.07 -9.30 1.97
CA GLY A 81 13.19 -8.89 3.07
C GLY A 81 13.52 -9.65 4.35
N LEU A 82 13.72 -10.97 4.26
CA LEU A 82 14.16 -11.78 5.40
C LEU A 82 15.53 -11.36 5.92
N ARG A 83 16.47 -11.01 5.03
CA ARG A 83 17.79 -10.48 5.41
C ARG A 83 17.68 -9.14 6.15
N THR A 84 16.86 -8.21 5.67
CA THR A 84 16.59 -6.93 6.34
C THR A 84 15.98 -7.17 7.72
N LEU A 85 14.95 -8.00 7.82
CA LEU A 85 14.31 -8.36 9.09
C LEU A 85 15.30 -8.98 10.08
N ARG A 86 16.19 -9.85 9.62
CA ARG A 86 17.25 -10.43 10.49
C ARG A 86 18.27 -9.40 10.97
N ARG A 87 18.58 -8.39 10.15
CA ARG A 87 19.54 -7.33 10.46
C ARG A 87 18.95 -6.27 11.40
N GLU A 88 17.67 -5.95 11.23
CA GLU A 88 16.97 -4.87 11.94
C GLU A 88 16.12 -5.37 13.11
N ALA A 89 15.98 -6.70 13.27
CA ALA A 89 15.30 -7.26 14.43
C ALA A 89 16.04 -6.85 15.72
N PRO A 90 15.31 -6.40 16.76
CA PRO A 90 15.91 -6.05 18.05
C PRO A 90 16.69 -7.22 18.68
N SER A 91 16.21 -8.45 18.46
CA SER A 91 16.93 -9.68 18.79
C SER A 91 16.45 -10.86 17.94
N GLN A 92 17.26 -11.93 17.86
CA GLN A 92 16.87 -13.16 17.18
C GLN A 92 15.69 -13.86 17.86
N ASP A 93 15.56 -13.72 19.18
CA ASP A 93 14.45 -14.29 19.94
C ASP A 93 13.11 -13.61 19.60
N VAL A 94 13.10 -12.29 19.44
CA VAL A 94 11.91 -11.54 19.00
C VAL A 94 11.47 -12.03 17.62
N LEU A 95 12.42 -12.20 16.70
CA LEU A 95 12.14 -12.72 15.37
C LEU A 95 11.61 -14.16 15.41
N ALA A 96 12.19 -15.02 16.25
CA ALA A 96 11.75 -16.41 16.41
C ALA A 96 10.32 -16.50 16.97
N ARG A 97 9.98 -15.66 17.96
CA ARG A 97 8.63 -15.57 18.56
C ARG A 97 7.59 -15.03 17.58
N ARG A 98 7.97 -14.10 16.70
CA ARG A 98 7.09 -13.45 15.71
C ARG A 98 7.14 -14.07 14.31
N LYS A 99 7.83 -15.21 14.14
CA LYS A 99 8.07 -15.82 12.82
C LYS A 99 6.79 -16.09 12.03
N ALA A 100 5.72 -16.51 12.72
CA ALA A 100 4.43 -16.81 12.08
C ALA A 100 3.78 -15.53 11.53
N ASP A 101 3.76 -14.46 12.33
CA ASP A 101 3.20 -13.17 11.95
C ASP A 101 3.98 -12.53 10.80
N VAL A 102 5.31 -12.52 10.91
CA VAL A 102 6.21 -12.02 9.85
C VAL A 102 5.96 -12.76 8.54
N ARG A 103 5.88 -14.10 8.60
CA ARG A 103 5.58 -14.93 7.42
C ARG A 103 4.20 -14.60 6.86
N SER A 104 3.19 -14.46 7.71
CA SER A 104 1.83 -14.12 7.31
C SER A 104 1.77 -12.78 6.58
N ARG A 105 2.30 -11.72 7.21
CA ARG A 105 2.35 -10.36 6.64
C ARG A 105 3.10 -10.30 5.32
N LEU A 106 4.22 -11.02 5.21
CA LEU A 106 4.98 -11.06 3.97
C LEU A 106 4.22 -11.74 2.82
N ARG A 107 3.50 -12.82 3.12
CA ARG A 107 2.63 -13.49 2.13
C ARG A 107 1.47 -12.60 1.71
N GLN A 108 0.85 -11.89 2.66
CA GLN A 108 -0.21 -10.92 2.37
C GLN A 108 0.31 -9.77 1.50
N ALA A 109 1.47 -9.19 1.85
CA ALA A 109 2.08 -8.11 1.07
C ALA A 109 2.39 -8.52 -0.37
N ILE A 110 2.86 -9.76 -0.60
CA ILE A 110 3.10 -10.28 -1.95
C ILE A 110 1.80 -10.44 -2.74
N HIS A 111 0.76 -10.97 -2.10
CA HIS A 111 -0.54 -11.12 -2.73
C HIS A 111 -1.10 -9.75 -3.13
N ARG A 112 -1.16 -8.81 -2.17
CA ARG A 112 -1.62 -7.43 -2.40
C ARG A 112 -0.81 -6.70 -3.46
N ALA A 113 0.51 -6.93 -3.52
CA ALA A 113 1.34 -6.37 -4.59
C ALA A 113 0.96 -6.92 -5.97
N GLY A 114 0.64 -8.21 -6.08
CA GLY A 114 0.16 -8.80 -7.33
C GLY A 114 -1.17 -8.21 -7.78
N GLU A 115 -2.15 -8.12 -6.86
CA GLU A 115 -3.46 -7.53 -7.15
C GLU A 115 -3.33 -6.06 -7.53
N LEU A 116 -2.54 -5.28 -6.79
CA LEU A 116 -2.31 -3.87 -7.09
C LEU A 116 -1.60 -3.68 -8.44
N GLU A 117 -0.57 -4.48 -8.73
CA GLU A 117 0.13 -4.42 -10.02
C GLU A 117 -0.82 -4.71 -11.19
N HIS A 118 -1.69 -5.71 -11.04
CA HIS A 118 -2.71 -6.03 -12.04
C HIS A 118 -3.71 -4.88 -12.18
N HIS A 119 -4.19 -4.32 -11.07
CA HIS A 119 -5.13 -3.20 -11.07
C HIS A 119 -4.56 -1.94 -11.70
N LEU A 120 -3.27 -1.67 -11.54
CA LEU A 120 -2.61 -0.52 -12.15
C LEU A 120 -2.32 -0.71 -13.64
N ALA A 121 -2.37 -1.93 -14.17
CA ALA A 121 -2.03 -2.22 -15.56
C ALA A 121 -2.96 -1.47 -16.54
N GLY A 122 -2.36 -0.63 -17.38
CA GLY A 122 -3.08 0.22 -18.34
C GLY A 122 -3.81 1.43 -17.74
N ARG A 123 -3.78 1.61 -16.41
CA ARG A 123 -4.44 2.72 -15.68
C ARG A 123 -3.46 3.70 -15.04
N PHE A 124 -2.22 3.26 -14.80
CA PHE A 124 -1.17 4.04 -14.17
C PHE A 124 -0.09 4.41 -15.20
N ASP A 125 0.24 5.70 -15.28
CA ASP A 125 1.35 6.24 -16.07
C ASP A 125 2.54 6.57 -15.15
N PRO A 126 3.62 5.76 -15.12
CA PRO A 126 4.76 5.98 -14.24
C PRO A 126 5.47 7.32 -14.42
N ALA A 127 5.35 7.95 -15.59
CA ALA A 127 5.99 9.23 -15.87
C ALA A 127 5.22 10.41 -15.24
N LYS A 128 3.92 10.25 -14.95
CA LYS A 128 3.02 11.36 -14.55
C LYS A 128 2.29 11.12 -13.25
N ASP A 129 2.03 9.87 -12.91
CA ASP A 129 1.26 9.50 -11.73
C ASP A 129 2.16 9.25 -10.52
N LEU A 130 1.58 9.43 -9.33
CA LEU A 130 2.25 9.26 -8.04
C LEU A 130 1.52 8.22 -7.19
N LEU A 131 2.27 7.27 -6.63
CA LEU A 131 1.76 6.33 -5.62
C LEU A 131 2.10 6.88 -4.23
N TYR A 132 1.10 7.07 -3.37
CA TYR A 132 1.26 7.72 -2.09
C TYR A 132 0.64 6.90 -0.95
N SER A 133 1.47 6.29 -0.12
CA SER A 133 1.03 5.62 1.11
C SER A 133 0.87 6.64 2.23
N TYR A 134 -0.33 6.73 2.80
CA TYR A 134 -0.59 7.66 3.89
C TYR A 134 0.09 7.24 5.20
N TRP A 135 0.18 5.93 5.47
CA TRP A 135 0.90 5.37 6.62
C TRP A 135 2.15 4.62 6.18
N THR A 136 3.14 4.51 7.07
CA THR A 136 4.32 3.66 6.86
C THR A 136 4.07 2.23 7.34
N ALA A 137 2.95 1.65 6.86
CA ALA A 137 2.44 0.34 7.27
C ALA A 137 2.32 -0.64 6.08
N ASP A 138 1.20 -1.37 6.00
CA ASP A 138 0.96 -2.43 5.00
C ASP A 138 1.12 -1.95 3.56
N TRP A 139 0.50 -0.82 3.18
CA TRP A 139 0.63 -0.28 1.83
C TRP A 139 2.05 0.16 1.50
N ALA A 140 2.77 0.79 2.42
CA ALA A 140 4.17 1.15 2.22
C ALA A 140 5.03 -0.09 1.91
N THR A 141 4.77 -1.22 2.57
CA THR A 141 5.45 -2.49 2.29
C THR A 141 5.10 -3.03 0.90
N VAL A 142 3.81 -2.99 0.53
CA VAL A 142 3.34 -3.40 -0.80
C VAL A 142 3.99 -2.56 -1.90
N LEU A 143 3.98 -1.23 -1.74
CA LEU A 143 4.61 -0.29 -2.68
C LEU A 143 6.12 -0.52 -2.77
N ALA A 144 6.82 -0.77 -1.66
CA ALA A 144 8.24 -1.10 -1.67
C ALA A 144 8.54 -2.37 -2.48
N LEU A 145 7.67 -3.40 -2.43
CA LEU A 145 7.80 -4.59 -3.27
C LEU A 145 7.63 -4.27 -4.76
N LEU A 146 6.68 -3.39 -5.10
CA LEU A 146 6.45 -2.94 -6.47
C LEU A 146 7.59 -2.06 -7.00
N LYS A 147 8.11 -1.11 -6.20
CA LYS A 147 9.22 -0.23 -6.56
C LYS A 147 10.45 -1.03 -6.99
N ARG A 148 10.67 -2.17 -6.33
CA ARG A 148 11.79 -3.07 -6.65
C ARG A 148 11.63 -3.76 -8.00
N ARG A 149 10.40 -4.03 -8.43
CA ARG A 149 10.08 -4.60 -9.74
C ARG A 149 10.02 -3.51 -10.81
N HIS A 150 9.66 -2.30 -10.41
CA HIS A 150 9.50 -1.12 -11.26
C HIS A 150 10.28 0.08 -10.71
N PRO A 151 11.61 0.11 -10.87
CA PRO A 151 12.45 1.16 -10.28
C PRO A 151 12.08 2.59 -10.69
N GLY A 152 11.46 2.77 -11.86
CA GLY A 152 11.01 4.07 -12.37
C GLY A 152 9.74 4.62 -11.72
N TRP A 153 8.95 3.82 -11.00
CA TRP A 153 7.66 4.27 -10.44
C TRP A 153 7.86 5.26 -9.29
N ARG A 154 7.22 6.43 -9.33
CA ARG A 154 7.32 7.41 -8.22
C ARG A 154 6.43 6.99 -7.07
N MET A 155 7.02 6.91 -5.88
CA MET A 155 6.36 6.44 -4.66
C MET A 155 6.78 7.29 -3.47
N VAL A 156 5.81 7.67 -2.66
CA VAL A 156 6.02 8.40 -1.40
C VAL A 156 5.27 7.67 -0.29
N SER A 157 5.85 7.62 0.91
CA SER A 157 5.17 7.19 2.13
C SER A 157 5.23 8.32 3.13
N ARG A 158 4.11 8.66 3.76
CA ARG A 158 4.10 9.59 4.88
C ARG A 158 4.36 8.84 6.18
N VAL A 159 5.06 9.53 7.06
CA VAL A 159 5.39 9.09 8.40
C VAL A 159 4.63 10.00 9.36
N HIS A 160 3.76 9.42 10.18
CA HIS A 160 3.07 10.08 11.28
C HIS A 160 3.78 9.80 12.60
N GLY A 161 3.42 10.54 13.66
CA GLY A 161 4.01 10.31 15.00
C GLY A 161 3.77 8.91 15.55
N PHE A 162 2.72 8.20 15.09
CA PHE A 162 2.48 6.80 15.43
C PHE A 162 3.40 5.82 14.69
N ASP A 163 3.95 6.22 13.54
CA ASP A 163 4.85 5.37 12.74
C ASP A 163 6.31 5.40 13.26
N LEU A 164 6.65 6.33 14.16
CA LEU A 164 8.00 6.56 14.71
C LEU A 164 8.28 5.81 16.00
#